data_AF-A0A955HDF9-F1
#
_entry.id   AF-A0A955HDF9-F1
#
_cell.length_a   1.000
_cell.length_b   1.000
_cell.length_c   1.000
_cell.angle_alpha   90.00
_cell.angle_beta   90.00
_cell.angle_gamma   90.00
#
_symmetry.space_group_name_H-M   'P 1'
#
loop_
_entity.id
_entity.type
_entity.pdbx_description
1 polymer ?
#
loop_
_entity_poly.entity_id
_entity_poly.type
_entity_poly.pdbx_seq_one_letter_code
_entity_poly.pdbx_strand_id
1 'polypeptide(L)'
;VIAVGIIIVGLLFGAVTLNNPLAFLGYVVGIGAVFSLLGILVGLWAEGFEQLSALNIFVITPLTYLGGVFYSITMLPEKMQVFTHSNPFFYFVDGLRSTMVGVSEANTTVGLVLIVGLVFFLGWLVMHLLRIGWKIRP
;
A
#
# COMPACT_ATOMS: atom_id res chain seq x y z
N VAL A 1 1.80 -13.30 -7.41
CA VAL A 1 1.66 -14.77 -7.20
C VAL A 1 1.09 -15.09 -5.83
N ILE A 2 1.74 -14.70 -4.73
CA ILE A 2 1.27 -14.99 -3.36
C ILE A 2 -0.16 -14.48 -3.10
N ALA A 3 -0.45 -13.22 -3.41
CA ALA A 3 -1.78 -12.63 -3.21
C ALA A 3 -2.90 -13.41 -3.96
N VAL A 4 -2.64 -13.81 -5.21
CA VAL A 4 -3.58 -14.61 -6.01
C VAL A 4 -3.84 -15.97 -5.36
N GLY A 5 -2.79 -16.63 -4.85
CA GLY A 5 -2.94 -17.90 -4.13
C GLY A 5 -3.80 -17.77 -2.88
N ILE A 6 -3.58 -16.71 -2.08
CA ILE A 6 -4.37 -16.45 -0.87
C ILE A 6 -5.85 -16.22 -1.20
N ILE A 7 -6.14 -15.46 -2.26
CA ILE A 7 -7.53 -15.19 -2.69
C ILE A 7 -8.22 -16.47 -3.17
N ILE A 8 -7.54 -17.29 -3.99
CA ILE A 8 -8.11 -18.55 -4.48
C ILE A 8 -8.47 -19.46 -3.30
N VAL A 9 -7.54 -19.64 -2.35
CA VAL A 9 -7.81 -20.43 -1.15
C VAL A 9 -8.94 -19.80 -0.34
N GLY A 10 -8.94 -18.49 -0.11
CA GLY A 10 -9.98 -17.79 0.64
C GLY A 10 -11.38 -17.95 0.03
N LEU A 11 -11.49 -17.93 -1.30
CA LEU A 11 -12.75 -18.15 -2.02
C LEU A 11 -13.20 -19.61 -1.92
N LEU A 12 -12.28 -20.58 -2.05
CA LEU A 12 -12.60 -22.02 -1.95
C LEU A 12 -13.17 -22.39 -0.58
N PHE A 13 -12.66 -21.79 0.49
CA PHE A 13 -13.12 -22.04 1.86
C PHE A 13 -14.26 -21.10 2.30
N GLY A 14 -14.77 -20.24 1.42
CA GLY A 14 -15.83 -19.28 1.75
C GLY A 14 -15.43 -18.22 2.79
N ALA A 15 -14.13 -18.08 3.06
CA ALA A 15 -13.59 -17.13 4.03
C ALA A 15 -13.48 -15.70 3.46
N VAL A 16 -13.51 -15.56 2.13
CA VAL A 16 -13.42 -14.28 1.43
C VAL A 16 -14.65 -14.07 0.57
N THR A 17 -15.29 -12.91 0.74
CA THR A 17 -16.25 -12.36 -0.22
C THR A 17 -15.57 -11.29 -1.06
N LEU A 18 -15.97 -11.17 -2.33
CA LEU A 18 -15.53 -10.11 -3.23
C LEU A 18 -16.76 -9.32 -3.68
N ASN A 19 -17.07 -8.25 -2.97
CA ASN A 19 -18.18 -7.36 -3.30
C ASN A 19 -17.97 -6.66 -4.65
N ASN A 20 -16.76 -6.17 -4.91
CA ASN A 20 -16.40 -5.55 -6.19
C ASN A 20 -15.04 -6.07 -6.70
N PRO A 21 -15.03 -7.15 -7.51
CA PRO A 21 -13.81 -7.77 -8.01
C PRO A 21 -12.94 -6.83 -8.88
N LEU A 22 -13.58 -5.95 -9.67
CA LEU A 22 -12.86 -5.04 -10.56
C LEU A 22 -12.14 -3.94 -9.77
N ALA A 23 -12.84 -3.34 -8.81
CA ALA A 23 -12.24 -2.37 -7.91
C ALA A 23 -11.13 -3.00 -7.06
N PHE A 24 -11.34 -4.23 -6.57
CA PHE A 24 -10.32 -4.98 -5.84
C PHE A 24 -9.04 -5.15 -6.65
N LEU A 25 -9.15 -5.60 -7.91
CA LEU A 25 -7.99 -5.71 -8.81
C LEU A 25 -7.30 -4.36 -9.02
N GLY A 26 -8.07 -3.28 -9.21
CA GLY A 26 -7.54 -1.92 -9.32
C GLY A 26 -6.72 -1.51 -8.09
N TYR A 27 -7.22 -1.76 -6.88
CA TYR A 27 -6.50 -1.49 -5.64
C TYR A 27 -5.23 -2.34 -5.51
N VAL A 28 -5.30 -3.66 -5.79
CA VAL A 28 -4.14 -4.56 -5.73
C VAL A 28 -3.04 -4.12 -6.69
N VAL A 29 -3.39 -3.76 -7.93
CA VAL A 29 -2.44 -3.28 -8.93
C VAL A 29 -1.86 -1.92 -8.53
N GLY A 30 -2.70 -0.98 -8.08
CA GLY A 30 -2.27 0.36 -7.67
C GLY A 30 -1.31 0.32 -6.49
N ILE A 31 -1.67 -0.41 -5.43
CA ILE A 31 -0.81 -0.59 -4.25
C ILE A 31 0.49 -1.31 -4.64
N GLY A 32 0.40 -2.37 -5.44
CA GLY A 32 1.56 -3.08 -5.98
C GLY A 32 2.51 -2.14 -6.74
N ALA A 33 1.97 -1.29 -7.60
CA ALA A 33 2.76 -0.30 -8.35
C ALA A 33 3.45 0.71 -7.42
N VAL A 34 2.77 1.22 -6.38
CA VAL A 34 3.37 2.11 -5.37
C VAL A 34 4.58 1.43 -4.71
N PHE A 35 4.43 0.19 -4.24
CA PHE A 35 5.54 -0.53 -3.59
C PHE A 35 6.66 -0.89 -4.56
N SER A 36 6.36 -1.23 -5.81
CA SER A 36 7.39 -1.45 -6.83
C SER A 36 8.20 -0.18 -7.12
N LEU A 37 7.53 0.97 -7.24
CA LEU A 37 8.19 2.26 -7.48
C LEU A 37 9.01 2.70 -6.26
N LEU A 38 8.49 2.55 -5.04
CA LEU A 38 9.24 2.77 -3.81
C LEU A 38 10.47 1.86 -3.73
N GLY A 39 10.32 0.58 -4.09
CA GLY A 39 11.42 -0.38 -4.14
C GLY A 39 12.51 0.05 -5.11
N ILE A 40 12.15 0.58 -6.28
CA ILE A 40 13.12 1.15 -7.24
C ILE A 40 13.83 2.36 -6.63
N LEU A 41 13.11 3.34 -6.07
CA LEU A 41 13.72 4.53 -5.45
C LEU A 41 14.70 4.17 -4.35
N VAL A 42 14.29 3.26 -3.47
CA VAL A 42 15.10 2.78 -2.35
C VAL A 42 16.29 1.97 -2.87
N GLY A 43 16.12 1.19 -3.93
CA GLY A 43 17.20 0.47 -4.62
C GLY A 43 18.24 1.39 -5.26
N LEU A 44 17.83 2.52 -5.84
CA LEU A 44 18.75 3.54 -6.37
C LEU A 44 19.54 4.23 -5.25
N TRP A 45 18.90 4.49 -4.12
CA TRP A 45 19.51 5.22 -3.02
C TRP A 45 20.42 4.34 -2.15
N ALA A 46 20.05 3.08 -1.94
CA ALA A 46 20.71 2.18 -1.00
C ALA A 46 22.16 1.87 -1.41
N GLU A 47 23.04 1.89 -0.40
CA GLU A 47 24.47 1.61 -0.57
C GLU A 47 24.80 0.14 -0.25
N GLY A 48 23.92 -0.53 0.48
CA GLY A 48 24.00 -1.95 0.81
C GLY A 48 22.64 -2.57 1.13
N PHE A 49 22.60 -3.90 1.21
CA PHE A 49 21.37 -4.67 1.45
C PHE A 49 20.76 -4.41 2.84
N GLU A 50 21.59 -4.03 3.81
CA GLU A 50 21.15 -3.68 5.16
C GLU A 50 20.22 -2.47 5.17
N GLN A 51 20.50 -1.43 4.36
CA GLN A 51 19.65 -0.25 4.26
C GLN A 51 18.28 -0.58 3.66
N LEU A 52 18.23 -1.49 2.68
CA LEU A 52 16.96 -1.98 2.10
C LEU A 52 16.10 -2.68 3.16
N SER A 53 16.74 -3.55 3.95
CA SER A 53 16.06 -4.32 4.99
C SER A 53 15.61 -3.42 6.16
N ALA A 54 16.44 -2.45 6.55
CA ALA A 54 16.13 -1.49 7.59
C ALA A 54 14.89 -0.66 7.23
N LEU A 55 14.75 -0.20 5.98
CA LEU A 55 13.57 0.55 5.55
C LEU A 55 12.28 -0.27 5.68
N ASN A 56 12.34 -1.57 5.37
CA ASN A 56 11.19 -2.44 5.53
C ASN A 56 10.79 -2.59 7.01
N ILE A 57 11.77 -2.87 7.87
CA ILE A 57 11.53 -3.14 9.30
C ILE A 57 11.15 -1.87 10.07
N PHE A 58 11.85 -0.76 9.84
CA PHE A 58 11.68 0.46 10.64
C PHE A 58 10.65 1.44 10.07
N VAL A 59 10.25 1.30 8.81
CA VAL A 59 9.30 2.23 8.18
C VAL A 59 8.04 1.50 7.71
N ILE A 60 8.18 0.54 6.78
CA ILE A 60 7.01 -0.10 6.15
C ILE A 60 6.21 -0.90 7.18
N THR A 61 6.88 -1.71 7.99
CA THR A 61 6.24 -2.56 8.99
C THR A 61 5.45 -1.76 10.03
N PRO A 62 6.01 -0.75 10.74
CA PRO A 62 5.23 0.04 11.69
C PRO A 62 4.10 0.85 11.03
N LEU A 63 4.31 1.40 9.82
CA LEU A 63 3.23 2.07 9.08
C LEU A 63 2.11 1.10 8.71
N THR A 64 2.43 -0.16 8.40
CA THR A 64 1.43 -1.19 8.11
C THR A 64 0.60 -1.51 9.34
N TYR A 65 1.24 -1.70 10.50
CA TYR A 65 0.53 -1.92 11.76
C TYR A 65 -0.33 -0.73 12.17
N LEU A 66 0.15 0.50 11.97
CA LEU A 66 -0.59 1.73 12.25
C LEU A 66 -1.65 2.07 11.18
N GLY A 67 -1.67 1.35 10.06
CA GLY A 67 -2.62 1.50 8.96
C GLY A 67 -3.91 0.68 9.13
N GLY A 68 -4.21 0.16 10.32
CA GLY A 68 -5.46 -0.56 10.57
C GLY A 68 -5.57 -1.93 9.91
N VAL A 69 -4.45 -2.62 9.64
CA VAL A 69 -4.47 -4.00 9.12
C VAL A 69 -5.14 -4.98 10.08
N PHE A 70 -4.96 -4.77 11.38
CA PHE A 70 -5.38 -5.72 12.42
C PHE A 70 -6.52 -5.22 13.31
N TYR A 71 -6.94 -3.96 13.15
CA TYR A 71 -7.97 -3.34 13.99
C TYR A 71 -8.85 -2.39 13.15
N SER A 72 -10.06 -2.15 13.65
CA SER A 72 -10.94 -1.10 13.15
C SER A 72 -10.52 0.25 13.73
N ILE A 73 -10.58 1.31 12.92
CA ILE A 73 -10.26 2.67 13.40
C ILE A 73 -11.20 3.13 14.52
N THR A 74 -12.43 2.62 14.54
CA THR A 74 -13.45 2.97 15.55
C THR A 74 -13.09 2.50 16.97
N MET A 75 -12.19 1.53 17.10
CA MET A 75 -11.72 1.01 18.38
C MET A 75 -10.63 1.88 19.02
N LEU A 76 -10.05 2.81 18.27
CA LEU A 76 -8.97 3.67 18.75
C LEU A 76 -9.52 4.91 19.47
N PRO A 77 -8.81 5.42 20.50
CA PRO A 77 -9.08 6.75 21.05
C PRO A 77 -8.97 7.83 19.96
N GLU A 78 -9.76 8.90 20.05
CA GLU A 78 -9.83 9.96 19.02
C GLU A 78 -8.47 10.49 18.56
N LYS A 79 -7.52 10.68 19.49
CA LYS A 79 -6.16 11.15 19.17
C LYS A 79 -5.40 10.19 18.25
N MET A 80 -5.59 8.88 18.41
CA MET A 80 -4.95 7.86 17.58
C MET A 80 -5.63 7.71 16.23
N GLN A 81 -6.95 7.95 16.14
CA GLN A 81 -7.66 7.97 14.86
C GLN A 81 -7.09 9.03 13.92
N VAL A 82 -6.80 10.24 14.42
CA VAL A 82 -6.15 11.30 13.64
C VAL A 82 -4.79 10.85 13.09
N PHE A 83 -4.00 10.16 13.91
CA PHE A 83 -2.70 9.63 13.47
C PHE A 83 -2.87 8.57 12.37
N THR A 84 -3.81 7.63 12.53
CA THR A 84 -4.10 6.61 11.52
C THR A 84 -4.62 7.24 10.21
N HIS A 85 -5.47 8.26 10.27
CA HIS A 85 -5.95 8.97 9.07
C HIS A 85 -4.86 9.72 8.30
N SER A 86 -3.76 10.10 8.97
CA SER A 86 -2.60 10.71 8.32
C SER A 86 -1.73 9.70 7.56
N ASN A 87 -1.87 8.41 7.87
CA ASN A 87 -1.06 7.35 7.30
C ASN A 87 -1.65 6.88 5.95
N PRO A 88 -0.90 6.96 4.83
CA PRO A 88 -1.39 6.49 3.53
C PRO A 88 -1.71 4.99 3.50
N PHE A 89 -1.06 4.18 4.34
CA PHE A 89 -1.30 2.74 4.42
C PHE A 89 -2.71 2.43 4.92
N PHE A 90 -3.31 3.32 5.72
CA PHE A 90 -4.69 3.15 6.16
C PHE A 90 -5.66 3.10 4.98
N TYR A 91 -5.48 3.99 3.99
CA TYR A 91 -6.32 4.02 2.80
C TYR A 91 -6.10 2.82 1.87
N PHE A 92 -4.90 2.23 1.88
CA PHE A 92 -4.62 1.00 1.12
C PHE A 92 -5.41 -0.18 1.70
N VAL A 93 -5.38 -0.32 3.02
CA VAL A 93 -6.05 -1.41 3.75
C VAL A 93 -7.56 -1.23 3.70
N ASP A 94 -8.05 -0.02 3.98
CA ASP A 94 -9.49 0.27 3.95
C ASP A 94 -10.06 0.11 2.54
N GLY A 95 -9.33 0.55 1.51
CA GLY A 95 -9.72 0.36 0.12
C GLY A 95 -9.85 -1.12 -0.27
N LEU A 96 -8.88 -1.96 0.09
CA LEU A 96 -8.97 -3.40 -0.13
C LEU A 96 -10.13 -4.03 0.65
N ARG A 97 -10.31 -3.64 1.91
CA ARG A 97 -11.42 -4.11 2.76
C ARG A 97 -12.79 -3.75 2.16
N SER A 98 -12.94 -2.52 1.68
CA SER A 98 -14.18 -2.03 1.07
C SER A 98 -14.56 -2.81 -0.19
N THR A 99 -13.57 -3.21 -1.00
CA THR A 99 -13.80 -3.97 -2.23
C THR A 99 -14.05 -5.46 -1.98
N MET A 100 -13.55 -6.01 -0.87
CA MET A 100 -13.82 -7.39 -0.44
C MET A 100 -15.18 -7.49 0.27
N VAL A 101 -15.35 -6.77 1.39
CA VAL A 101 -16.46 -6.97 2.33
C VAL A 101 -17.55 -5.90 2.20
N GLY A 102 -17.32 -4.82 1.43
CA GLY A 102 -18.28 -3.73 1.26
C GLY A 102 -18.32 -2.71 2.40
N VAL A 103 -17.40 -2.82 3.37
CA VAL A 103 -17.28 -1.89 4.52
C VAL A 103 -16.07 -0.99 4.33
N SER A 104 -16.26 0.32 4.44
CA SER A 104 -15.21 1.34 4.38
C SER A 104 -15.29 2.21 5.62
N GLU A 105 -14.16 2.39 6.30
CA GLU A 105 -14.00 3.24 7.47
C GLU A 105 -13.40 4.60 7.12
N ALA A 106 -12.87 4.75 5.89
CA ALA A 106 -12.37 5.99 5.33
C ALA A 106 -13.23 6.46 4.15
N ASN A 107 -12.99 7.68 3.69
CA ASN A 107 -13.54 8.12 2.42
C ASN A 107 -12.83 7.38 1.25
N THR A 108 -13.56 6.50 0.58
CA THR A 108 -13.03 5.67 -0.52
C THR A 108 -12.49 6.51 -1.68
N THR A 109 -13.08 7.68 -1.96
CA THR A 109 -12.62 8.59 -3.01
C THR A 109 -11.25 9.18 -2.66
N VAL A 110 -11.04 9.57 -1.40
CA VAL A 110 -9.75 10.06 -0.92
C VAL A 110 -8.68 8.99 -1.07
N GLY A 111 -8.99 7.74 -0.68
CA GLY A 111 -8.05 6.63 -0.83
C GLY A 111 -7.68 6.34 -2.29
N LEU A 112 -8.65 6.37 -3.20
CA LEU A 112 -8.42 6.16 -4.63
C LEU A 112 -7.56 7.28 -5.24
N VAL A 113 -7.88 8.54 -4.96
CA VAL A 113 -7.10 9.70 -5.41
C VAL A 113 -5.68 9.64 -4.87
N LEU A 114 -5.51 9.23 -3.60
CA LEU A 114 -4.21 9.09 -2.96
C LEU A 114 -3.35 8.01 -3.65
N ILE A 115 -3.91 6.81 -3.91
CA ILE A 115 -3.17 5.73 -4.58
C ILE A 115 -2.77 6.15 -6.00
N VAL A 116 -3.72 6.66 -6.77
CA VAL A 116 -3.47 7.10 -8.15
C VAL A 116 -2.44 8.23 -8.16
N GLY A 117 -2.59 9.21 -7.28
CA GLY A 117 -1.63 10.31 -7.11
C GLY A 117 -0.23 9.82 -6.77
N LEU A 118 -0.10 8.86 -5.83
CA LEU A 118 1.19 8.26 -5.48
C LEU A 118 1.82 7.52 -6.65
N VAL A 119 1.05 6.74 -7.42
CA VAL A 119 1.58 6.03 -8.60
C VAL A 119 2.14 7.02 -9.62
N PHE A 120 1.40 8.07 -9.97
CA PHE A 120 1.86 9.06 -10.94
C PHE A 120 3.06 9.87 -10.41
N PHE A 121 3.00 10.31 -9.16
CA PHE A 121 4.07 11.08 -8.53
C PHE A 121 5.37 10.26 -8.43
N LEU A 122 5.31 9.05 -7.87
CA LEU A 122 6.48 8.17 -7.75
C LEU A 122 6.97 7.71 -9.12
N GLY A 123 6.07 7.44 -10.06
CA GLY A 123 6.43 7.06 -11.44
C GLY A 123 7.19 8.17 -12.14
N TRP A 124 6.71 9.41 -12.02
CA TRP A 124 7.41 10.59 -12.51
C TRP A 124 8.78 10.75 -11.85
N LEU A 125 8.86 10.62 -10.52
CA LEU A 125 10.09 10.76 -9.76
C LEU A 125 11.14 9.71 -10.15
N VAL A 126 10.73 8.44 -10.24
CA VAL A 126 11.60 7.32 -10.68
C VAL A 126 12.13 7.60 -12.09
N MET A 127 11.24 7.93 -13.04
CA MET A 127 11.65 8.24 -14.41
C MET A 127 12.60 9.43 -14.47
N HIS A 128 12.36 10.47 -13.67
CA HIS A 128 13.22 11.64 -13.59
C HIS A 128 14.61 11.28 -13.06
N LEU A 129 14.69 10.54 -11.94
CA LEU A 129 15.96 10.12 -11.34
C LEU A 129 16.78 9.21 -12.26
N LEU A 130 16.11 8.31 -12.99
CA LEU A 130 16.76 7.46 -13.98
C LEU A 130 17.30 8.27 -15.16
N ARG A 131 16.58 9.30 -15.62
CA ARG A 131 17.04 10.17 -16.72
C ARG A 131 18.28 10.99 -16.37
N ILE A 132 18.40 11.46 -15.13
CA ILE A 132 19.57 12.23 -14.67
C ILE A 132 20.78 11.34 -14.31
N GLY A 133 20.64 10.01 -14.37
CA GLY A 133 21.72 9.09 -14.04
C GLY A 133 22.06 9.04 -12.55
N TRP A 134 21.13 9.41 -11.66
CA TRP A 134 21.44 9.54 -10.24
C TRP A 134 21.74 8.17 -9.60
N LYS A 135 22.96 8.03 -9.04
CA LYS A 135 23.49 6.82 -8.39
C LYS A 135 23.46 5.55 -9.27
N ILE A 136 23.33 5.67 -10.58
CA ILE A 136 23.44 4.52 -11.49
C ILE A 136 24.91 4.10 -11.53
N ARG A 137 25.22 2.92 -11.00
CA ARG A 137 26.57 2.34 -11.10
C ARG A 137 26.82 1.95 -12.57
N PRO A 138 27.97 2.33 -13.16
CA PRO A 138 28.31 1.97 -14.54
C PRO A 138 28.52 0.46 -14.71
#